data_AF-A0AAD6DJ25-F1
#
_entry.id   AF-A0AAD6DJ25-F1
#
_cell.length_a   1.000
_cell.length_b   1.000
_cell.length_c   1.000
_cell.angle_alpha   90.00
_cell.angle_beta   90.00
_cell.angle_gamma   90.00
#
_symmetry.space_group_name_H-M   'P 1'
#
loop_
_entity.id
_entity.type
_entity.pdbx_description
1 polymer ?
#
loop_
_entity_poly.entity_id
_entity_poly.type
_entity_poly.pdbx_seq_one_letter_code
_entity_poly.pdbx_strand_id
1 'polypeptide(L)'
;MVSNPPDDAKIGRGTLTTDDNNTITRSNLRNCAVTSSTVKRSTFEDCVLAQVRSAHRSTGKKSHLHNVSSFRRSEVTDSTIRDKSTAHRSSIKGSNIRDESALRTSSVTRSDISHSQLRRTKLKDCQVEECMISRCSFDGMVLKYGVWKRGQLIGKIGNREPIAIRRDDPGLTLQSDRNVEPSPSANISGVPELDSKSKGELPVHTLDGFDSNDSAESEDSDKSEDLPPPYKV
;
A
#
# COMPACT_ATOMS: atom_id res chain seq x y z
N MET A 1 41.12 -51.04 -24.22
CA MET A 1 39.67 -50.78 -24.03
C MET A 1 39.32 -51.12 -22.60
N VAL A 2 39.03 -50.13 -21.77
CA VAL A 2 38.29 -50.28 -20.51
C VAL A 2 37.39 -49.04 -20.42
N SER A 3 36.08 -49.26 -20.36
CA SER A 3 35.06 -48.22 -20.31
C SER A 3 34.61 -48.01 -18.87
N ASN A 4 34.85 -46.82 -18.32
CA ASN A 4 34.29 -46.40 -17.03
C ASN A 4 33.01 -45.58 -17.25
N PRO A 5 32.00 -45.69 -16.37
CA PRO A 5 30.77 -44.91 -16.45
C PRO A 5 30.97 -43.45 -15.98
N PRO A 6 30.06 -42.53 -16.33
CA PRO A 6 30.08 -41.16 -15.83
C PRO A 6 29.41 -41.10 -14.44
N ASP A 7 30.20 -41.20 -13.38
CA ASP A 7 29.70 -41.00 -12.00
C ASP A 7 29.50 -39.51 -11.66
N ASP A 8 28.43 -39.28 -10.91
CA ASP A 8 28.11 -38.08 -10.13
C ASP A 8 28.27 -36.71 -10.79
N ALA A 9 27.18 -36.30 -11.45
CA ALA A 9 26.81 -34.89 -11.55
C ALA A 9 26.66 -34.30 -10.13
N LYS A 10 27.74 -33.69 -9.62
CA LYS A 10 27.72 -32.91 -8.39
C LYS A 10 26.65 -31.82 -8.51
N ILE A 11 25.53 -32.02 -7.81
CA ILE A 11 24.56 -30.97 -7.54
C ILE A 11 25.27 -29.94 -6.67
N GLY A 12 25.90 -28.96 -7.33
CA GLY A 12 26.41 -27.79 -6.65
C GLY A 12 25.26 -27.15 -5.92
N ARG A 13 25.32 -27.15 -4.57
CA ARG A 13 24.55 -26.20 -3.77
C ARG A 13 25.08 -24.81 -4.11
N GLY A 14 24.54 -24.24 -5.19
CA GLY A 14 24.81 -22.87 -5.57
C GLY A 14 24.39 -21.97 -4.43
N THR A 15 25.37 -21.33 -3.80
CA THR A 15 25.14 -20.17 -2.94
C THR A 15 24.36 -19.17 -3.79
N LEU A 16 23.13 -18.84 -3.37
CA LEU A 16 22.33 -17.80 -4.03
C LEU A 16 23.02 -16.44 -3.79
N THR A 17 23.95 -16.08 -4.67
CA THR A 17 24.52 -14.73 -4.75
C THR A 17 23.37 -13.78 -5.03
N THR A 18 23.08 -12.92 -4.04
CA THR A 18 21.89 -12.08 -3.96
C THR A 18 22.14 -10.76 -4.68
N ASP A 19 22.67 -10.85 -5.90
CA ASP A 19 23.41 -9.77 -6.57
C ASP A 19 22.95 -9.51 -8.02
N ASP A 20 22.12 -10.40 -8.59
CA ASP A 20 21.66 -10.30 -9.98
C ASP A 20 20.73 -9.10 -10.20
N ASN A 21 21.34 -7.97 -10.58
CA ASN A 21 20.68 -6.70 -10.84
C ASN A 21 19.93 -6.65 -12.19
N ASN A 22 19.17 -7.70 -12.51
CA ASN A 22 18.32 -7.75 -13.70
C ASN A 22 17.36 -6.55 -13.71
N THR A 23 17.54 -5.66 -14.69
CA THR A 23 16.87 -4.36 -14.75
C THR A 23 16.19 -4.17 -16.11
N ILE A 24 14.90 -4.48 -16.17
CA ILE A 24 14.08 -4.32 -17.36
C ILE A 24 13.69 -2.84 -17.50
N THR A 25 14.18 -2.17 -18.55
CA THR A 25 13.97 -0.73 -18.76
C THR A 25 13.40 -0.42 -20.14
N ARG A 26 12.37 0.44 -20.20
CA ARG A 26 11.73 0.90 -21.45
C ARG A 26 11.22 -0.25 -22.33
N SER A 27 10.68 -1.29 -21.70
CA SER A 27 10.21 -2.50 -22.37
C SER A 27 8.68 -2.56 -22.42
N ASN A 28 8.14 -3.33 -23.36
CA ASN A 28 6.75 -3.74 -23.39
C ASN A 28 6.72 -5.25 -23.11
N LEU A 29 6.15 -5.64 -21.97
CA LEU A 29 6.07 -7.02 -21.51
C LEU A 29 4.62 -7.49 -21.62
N ARG A 30 4.40 -8.65 -22.24
CA ARG A 30 3.08 -9.24 -22.40
C ARG A 30 3.14 -10.72 -22.07
N ASN A 31 2.19 -11.20 -21.27
CA ASN A 31 2.10 -12.62 -20.90
C ASN A 31 3.41 -13.16 -20.26
N CYS A 32 4.13 -12.30 -19.54
CA CYS A 32 5.45 -12.59 -18.97
C CYS A 32 5.40 -12.78 -17.45
N ALA A 33 6.27 -13.64 -16.93
CA ALA A 33 6.65 -13.67 -15.53
C ALA A 33 7.96 -12.88 -15.33
N VAL A 34 7.95 -11.88 -14.45
CA VAL A 34 9.11 -11.08 -14.05
C VAL A 34 9.41 -11.35 -12.59
N THR A 35 10.52 -12.04 -12.33
CA THR A 35 10.97 -12.42 -10.99
C THR A 35 12.24 -11.69 -10.58
N SER A 36 12.37 -11.35 -9.30
CA SER A 36 13.61 -10.85 -8.66
C SER A 36 14.27 -9.61 -9.28
N SER A 37 13.55 -8.93 -10.18
CA SER A 37 14.09 -7.91 -11.08
C SER A 37 13.72 -6.49 -10.64
N THR A 38 14.27 -5.50 -11.32
CA THR A 38 13.85 -4.09 -11.26
C THR A 38 13.22 -3.67 -12.59
N VAL A 39 12.04 -3.05 -12.56
CA VAL A 39 11.30 -2.62 -13.76
C VAL A 39 11.22 -1.10 -13.81
N LYS A 40 11.73 -0.46 -14.87
CA LYS A 40 11.83 1.01 -14.98
C LYS A 40 11.26 1.52 -16.31
N ARG A 41 10.30 2.44 -16.26
CA ARG A 41 9.72 3.09 -17.47
C ARG A 41 9.15 2.10 -18.48
N SER A 42 8.59 0.99 -18.01
CA SER A 42 8.12 -0.12 -18.85
C SER A 42 6.60 -0.28 -18.78
N THR A 43 6.04 -0.95 -19.78
CA THR A 43 4.63 -1.38 -19.79
C THR A 43 4.58 -2.89 -19.55
N PHE A 44 3.61 -3.36 -18.77
CA PHE A 44 3.37 -4.78 -18.54
C PHE A 44 1.86 -5.09 -18.54
N GLU A 45 1.44 -5.99 -19.42
CA GLU A 45 0.04 -6.38 -19.63
C GLU A 45 -0.08 -7.91 -19.52
N ASP A 46 -1.11 -8.39 -18.79
CA ASP A 46 -1.32 -9.81 -18.50
C ASP A 46 -0.05 -10.50 -17.91
N CYS A 47 0.69 -9.80 -17.05
CA CYS A 47 1.98 -10.23 -16.50
C CYS A 47 1.92 -10.59 -15.01
N VAL A 48 2.87 -11.41 -14.55
CA VAL A 48 3.12 -11.68 -13.13
C VAL A 48 4.44 -11.01 -12.73
N LEU A 49 4.41 -10.10 -11.76
CA LEU A 49 5.58 -9.46 -11.16
C LEU A 49 5.74 -10.00 -9.74
N ALA A 50 6.71 -10.88 -9.52
CA ALA A 50 6.94 -11.55 -8.23
C ALA A 50 8.32 -11.22 -7.66
N GLN A 51 8.40 -10.89 -6.37
CA GLN A 51 9.67 -10.55 -5.69
C GLN A 51 10.42 -9.38 -6.37
N VAL A 52 9.69 -8.48 -7.03
CA VAL A 52 10.26 -7.36 -7.79
C VAL A 52 10.70 -6.26 -6.82
N ARG A 53 12.02 -6.03 -6.75
CA ARG A 53 12.62 -5.06 -5.81
C ARG A 53 12.13 -3.63 -6.04
N SER A 54 11.96 -3.23 -7.31
CA SER A 54 11.33 -1.95 -7.63
C SER A 54 10.64 -1.90 -8.99
N ALA A 55 9.50 -1.21 -9.06
CA ALA A 55 8.79 -0.90 -10.29
C ALA A 55 8.53 0.62 -10.41
N HIS A 56 9.37 1.37 -11.14
CA HIS A 56 9.36 2.84 -11.14
C HIS A 56 8.98 3.46 -12.50
N ARG A 57 7.99 4.36 -12.49
CA ARG A 57 7.43 5.03 -13.68
C ARG A 57 6.90 4.05 -14.73
N SER A 58 6.31 2.94 -14.29
CA SER A 58 5.84 1.86 -15.16
C SER A 58 4.30 1.81 -15.20
N THR A 59 3.74 1.21 -16.24
CA THR A 59 2.29 1.04 -16.39
C THR A 59 1.94 -0.45 -16.41
N GLY A 60 1.09 -0.88 -15.48
CA GLY A 60 0.59 -2.24 -15.36
C GLY A 60 -0.89 -2.35 -15.70
N LYS A 61 -1.27 -3.42 -16.41
CA LYS A 61 -2.66 -3.74 -16.74
C LYS A 61 -2.93 -5.23 -16.61
N LYS A 62 -4.08 -5.62 -16.04
CA LYS A 62 -4.49 -7.03 -15.88
C LYS A 62 -3.40 -7.93 -15.28
N SER A 63 -2.61 -7.38 -14.37
CA SER A 63 -1.36 -7.99 -13.93
C SER A 63 -1.42 -8.37 -12.45
N HIS A 64 -0.54 -9.28 -12.06
CA HIS A 64 -0.47 -9.80 -10.71
C HIS A 64 0.85 -9.38 -10.05
N LEU A 65 0.79 -8.49 -9.07
CA LEU A 65 1.93 -7.94 -8.34
C LEU A 65 2.02 -8.62 -6.97
N HIS A 66 3.14 -9.31 -6.71
CA HIS A 66 3.35 -10.19 -5.56
C HIS A 66 4.70 -9.86 -4.93
N ASN A 67 4.71 -9.44 -3.66
CA ASN A 67 5.94 -9.04 -2.96
C ASN A 67 6.78 -8.03 -3.77
N VAL A 68 6.11 -6.96 -4.25
CA VAL A 68 6.77 -5.87 -4.96
C VAL A 68 7.20 -4.82 -3.94
N SER A 69 8.47 -4.84 -3.57
CA SER A 69 9.00 -4.10 -2.42
C SER A 69 8.78 -2.59 -2.53
N SER A 70 8.76 -2.02 -3.74
CA SER A 70 8.42 -0.62 -3.98
C SER A 70 8.02 -0.34 -5.44
N PHE A 71 6.74 -0.07 -5.70
CA PHE A 71 6.28 0.47 -6.98
C PHE A 71 5.93 1.96 -6.86
N ARG A 72 6.65 2.81 -7.62
CA ARG A 72 6.69 4.26 -7.40
C ARG A 72 6.43 5.06 -8.69
N ARG A 73 5.57 6.08 -8.61
CA ARG A 73 5.18 6.92 -9.77
C ARG A 73 4.62 6.10 -10.94
N SER A 74 3.97 4.99 -10.62
CA SER A 74 3.50 3.99 -11.59
C SER A 74 1.98 4.00 -11.68
N GLU A 75 1.43 3.54 -12.80
CA GLU A 75 -0.01 3.35 -12.99
C GLU A 75 -0.32 1.85 -13.01
N VAL A 76 -1.38 1.42 -12.33
CA VAL A 76 -1.80 0.01 -12.27
C VAL A 76 -3.31 -0.08 -12.46
N THR A 77 -3.75 -0.89 -13.42
CA THR A 77 -5.15 -1.01 -13.84
C THR A 77 -5.61 -2.47 -13.85
N ASP A 78 -6.83 -2.73 -13.38
CA ASP A 78 -7.50 -4.03 -13.47
C ASP A 78 -6.66 -5.21 -12.91
N SER A 79 -5.88 -4.96 -11.86
CA SER A 79 -4.77 -5.82 -11.42
C SER A 79 -4.92 -6.30 -9.97
N THR A 80 -4.14 -7.32 -9.58
CA THR A 80 -4.02 -7.78 -8.17
C THR A 80 -2.71 -7.30 -7.57
N ILE A 81 -2.75 -6.77 -6.34
CA ILE A 81 -1.58 -6.30 -5.59
C ILE A 81 -1.62 -6.94 -4.21
N ARG A 82 -0.61 -7.77 -3.88
CA ARG A 82 -0.58 -8.55 -2.64
C ARG A 82 0.82 -8.82 -2.10
N ASP A 83 0.87 -9.53 -0.98
CA ASP A 83 2.07 -9.98 -0.26
C ASP A 83 3.00 -8.81 0.12
N LYS A 84 2.55 -7.90 0.99
CA LYS A 84 3.36 -6.78 1.53
C LYS A 84 3.88 -5.80 0.45
N SER A 85 3.21 -5.72 -0.69
CA SER A 85 3.58 -4.82 -1.79
C SER A 85 3.37 -3.34 -1.43
N THR A 86 4.33 -2.47 -1.77
CA THR A 86 4.28 -1.04 -1.40
C THR A 86 4.13 -0.11 -2.61
N ALA A 87 3.07 0.70 -2.61
CA ALA A 87 2.81 1.77 -3.59
C ALA A 87 3.27 3.15 -3.07
N HIS A 88 3.93 3.95 -3.92
CA HIS A 88 4.29 5.32 -3.57
C HIS A 88 4.13 6.33 -4.72
N ARG A 89 3.26 7.33 -4.55
CA ARG A 89 2.92 8.32 -5.61
C ARG A 89 2.40 7.67 -6.89
N SER A 90 1.66 6.58 -6.75
CA SER A 90 1.15 5.76 -7.86
C SER A 90 -0.35 5.97 -8.05
N SER A 91 -0.87 5.65 -9.23
CA SER A 91 -2.32 5.60 -9.50
C SER A 91 -2.75 4.16 -9.68
N ILE A 92 -3.85 3.77 -9.02
CA ILE A 92 -4.35 2.40 -9.02
C ILE A 92 -5.87 2.41 -9.30
N LYS A 93 -6.34 1.58 -10.22
CA LYS A 93 -7.74 1.59 -10.69
C LYS A 93 -8.26 0.18 -10.96
N GLY A 94 -9.53 -0.10 -10.64
CA GLY A 94 -10.15 -1.39 -10.98
C GLY A 94 -9.49 -2.61 -10.30
N SER A 95 -8.73 -2.41 -9.23
CA SER A 95 -7.74 -3.37 -8.74
C SER A 95 -8.09 -3.93 -7.37
N ASN A 96 -7.57 -5.12 -7.06
CA ASN A 96 -7.68 -5.75 -5.73
C ASN A 96 -6.35 -5.63 -4.99
N ILE A 97 -6.38 -5.05 -3.78
CA ILE A 97 -5.19 -4.73 -2.98
C ILE A 97 -5.34 -5.39 -1.60
N ARG A 98 -4.41 -6.26 -1.22
CA ARG A 98 -4.55 -7.07 0.00
C ARG A 98 -3.23 -7.49 0.63
N ASP A 99 -3.32 -8.30 1.69
CA ASP A 99 -2.22 -9.04 2.30
C ASP A 99 -1.06 -8.13 2.76
N GLU A 100 -1.36 -7.26 3.74
CA GLU A 100 -0.40 -6.32 4.37
C GLU A 100 0.24 -5.28 3.41
N SER A 101 -0.39 -5.01 2.27
CA SER A 101 0.10 -4.01 1.30
C SER A 101 0.03 -2.58 1.86
N ALA A 102 0.91 -1.69 1.36
CA ALA A 102 1.03 -0.32 1.86
C ALA A 102 0.92 0.74 0.74
N LEU A 103 -0.06 1.64 0.80
CA LEU A 103 -0.26 2.71 -0.20
C LEU A 103 0.06 4.08 0.39
N ARG A 104 1.08 4.76 -0.17
CA ARG A 104 1.57 6.06 0.31
C ARG A 104 1.45 7.14 -0.76
N THR A 105 0.83 8.28 -0.42
CA THR A 105 0.70 9.45 -1.32
C THR A 105 0.14 9.11 -2.71
N SER A 106 -0.76 8.14 -2.79
CA SER A 106 -1.24 7.55 -4.07
C SER A 106 -2.69 7.94 -4.36
N SER A 107 -3.18 7.66 -5.57
CA SER A 107 -4.61 7.70 -5.90
C SER A 107 -5.13 6.28 -6.15
N VAL A 108 -6.29 5.94 -5.62
CA VAL A 108 -6.97 4.66 -5.83
C VAL A 108 -8.42 4.92 -6.25
N THR A 109 -8.92 4.23 -7.27
CA THR A 109 -10.28 4.45 -7.77
C THR A 109 -10.97 3.15 -8.19
N ARG A 110 -12.21 2.91 -7.72
CA ARG A 110 -13.00 1.69 -7.99
C ARG A 110 -12.18 0.42 -7.77
N SER A 111 -11.66 0.26 -6.56
CA SER A 111 -10.78 -0.84 -6.17
C SER A 111 -11.21 -1.41 -4.84
N ASP A 112 -10.89 -2.69 -4.60
CA ASP A 112 -11.09 -3.34 -3.31
C ASP A 112 -9.77 -3.34 -2.54
N ILE A 113 -9.81 -2.98 -1.25
CA ILE A 113 -8.62 -2.87 -0.42
C ILE A 113 -8.87 -3.58 0.92
N SER A 114 -8.15 -4.65 1.23
CA SER A 114 -8.24 -5.37 2.50
C SER A 114 -6.90 -5.45 3.26
N HIS A 115 -6.95 -5.56 4.59
CA HIS A 115 -5.80 -5.80 5.49
C HIS A 115 -4.53 -4.97 5.16
N SER A 116 -4.69 -3.67 4.85
CA SER A 116 -3.64 -2.83 4.25
C SER A 116 -3.41 -1.49 4.98
N GLN A 117 -2.24 -0.88 4.77
CA GLN A 117 -1.87 0.42 5.36
C GLN A 117 -1.99 1.56 4.35
N LEU A 118 -2.80 2.58 4.64
CA LEU A 118 -3.08 3.70 3.75
C LEU A 118 -2.59 5.01 4.38
N ARG A 119 -1.71 5.76 3.69
CA ARG A 119 -1.12 7.02 4.20
C ARG A 119 -1.07 8.13 3.14
N ARG A 120 -1.74 9.27 3.39
CA ARG A 120 -1.81 10.42 2.46
C ARG A 120 -2.39 10.06 1.07
N THR A 121 -3.22 9.02 1.00
CA THR A 121 -3.77 8.47 -0.24
C THR A 121 -5.15 9.05 -0.52
N LYS A 122 -5.47 9.29 -1.79
CA LYS A 122 -6.82 9.65 -2.26
C LYS A 122 -7.57 8.39 -2.67
N LEU A 123 -8.76 8.17 -2.14
CA LEU A 123 -9.60 7.01 -2.44
C LEU A 123 -10.91 7.48 -3.06
N LYS A 124 -11.35 6.87 -4.16
CA LYS A 124 -12.64 7.18 -4.81
C LYS A 124 -13.37 5.90 -5.21
N ASP A 125 -14.65 5.76 -4.88
CA ASP A 125 -15.50 4.62 -5.26
C ASP A 125 -15.04 3.23 -4.78
N CYS A 126 -14.00 3.15 -3.93
CA CYS A 126 -13.42 1.91 -3.39
C CYS A 126 -14.27 1.27 -2.28
N GLN A 127 -14.12 -0.05 -2.13
CA GLN A 127 -14.45 -0.78 -0.91
C GLN A 127 -13.17 -0.98 -0.10
N VAL A 128 -13.21 -0.68 1.20
CA VAL A 128 -12.05 -0.77 2.08
C VAL A 128 -12.42 -1.56 3.34
N GLU A 129 -11.63 -2.59 3.63
CA GLU A 129 -11.84 -3.55 4.71
C GLU A 129 -10.56 -3.70 5.54
N GLU A 130 -10.68 -3.81 6.86
CA GLU A 130 -9.56 -3.99 7.80
C GLU A 130 -8.28 -3.17 7.51
N CYS A 131 -8.43 -1.92 7.07
CA CYS A 131 -7.29 -1.06 6.76
C CYS A 131 -6.97 -0.07 7.87
N MET A 132 -5.67 0.22 8.04
CA MET A 132 -5.19 1.33 8.87
C MET A 132 -5.06 2.58 7.99
N ILE A 133 -5.92 3.58 8.18
CA ILE A 133 -6.01 4.75 7.29
C ILE A 133 -5.53 6.04 7.99
N SER A 134 -4.47 6.64 7.45
CA SER A 134 -3.83 7.84 7.99
C SER A 134 -3.74 8.99 6.98
N ARG A 135 -4.20 10.19 7.38
CA ARG A 135 -4.13 11.43 6.57
C ARG A 135 -4.66 11.29 5.12
N CYS A 136 -5.61 10.38 4.88
CA CYS A 136 -6.19 10.12 3.56
C CYS A 136 -7.45 10.96 3.33
N SER A 137 -7.80 11.19 2.06
CA SER A 137 -9.08 11.80 1.65
C SER A 137 -9.88 10.78 0.84
N PHE A 138 -11.18 10.68 1.06
CA PHE A 138 -11.97 9.57 0.55
C PHE A 138 -13.40 9.98 0.16
N ASP A 139 -13.88 9.48 -0.99
CA ASP A 139 -15.12 9.87 -1.69
C ASP A 139 -15.83 8.64 -2.28
N GLY A 140 -17.17 8.55 -2.22
CA GLY A 140 -17.93 7.39 -2.74
C GLY A 140 -17.62 6.03 -2.07
N MET A 141 -17.29 6.01 -0.78
CA MET A 141 -16.64 4.89 -0.10
C MET A 141 -17.57 3.92 0.64
N VAL A 142 -17.13 2.67 0.74
CA VAL A 142 -17.52 1.76 1.84
C VAL A 142 -16.29 1.46 2.68
N LEU A 143 -16.38 1.70 3.99
CA LEU A 143 -15.31 1.54 4.96
C LEU A 143 -15.70 0.49 6.02
N LYS A 144 -14.76 -0.42 6.24
CA LYS A 144 -14.65 -1.47 7.24
C LYS A 144 -13.13 -1.63 7.55
N TYR A 145 -12.68 -2.35 8.58
CA TYR A 145 -13.40 -2.91 9.71
C TYR A 145 -12.59 -2.75 11.04
N GLY A 146 -11.71 -1.77 11.33
CA GLY A 146 -11.03 -0.67 10.59
C GLY A 146 -10.52 0.44 11.57
N VAL A 147 -9.54 1.31 11.22
CA VAL A 147 -9.03 2.45 12.07
C VAL A 147 -8.63 3.65 11.20
N TRP A 148 -9.08 4.89 11.51
CA TRP A 148 -8.89 6.08 10.64
C TRP A 148 -8.51 7.40 11.38
N LYS A 149 -7.50 8.17 10.94
CA LYS A 149 -7.25 9.59 11.37
C LYS A 149 -6.44 10.42 10.34
N ARG A 150 -6.79 11.65 9.95
CA ARG A 150 -7.75 12.65 10.50
C ARG A 150 -9.04 12.72 9.67
N GLY A 151 -9.80 11.62 9.67
CA GLY A 151 -11.03 11.43 8.89
C GLY A 151 -12.31 10.99 9.64
N GLN A 152 -12.42 10.80 10.95
CA GLN A 152 -11.66 9.89 11.83
C GLN A 152 -12.59 8.77 12.30
N LEU A 153 -12.05 7.58 12.58
CA LEU A 153 -12.64 6.63 13.53
C LEU A 153 -11.50 5.76 14.10
N ILE A 154 -10.92 6.16 15.22
CA ILE A 154 -9.61 5.66 15.71
C ILE A 154 -9.66 4.30 16.44
N GLY A 155 -10.56 3.43 16.03
CA GLY A 155 -10.80 2.08 16.53
C GLY A 155 -11.74 1.38 15.54
N LYS A 156 -11.72 0.07 15.35
CA LYS A 156 -10.89 -1.02 15.89
C LYS A 156 -10.80 -2.08 14.77
N ILE A 157 -9.68 -2.75 14.57
CA ILE A 157 -9.64 -4.03 13.81
C ILE A 157 -9.56 -5.14 14.86
N GLY A 158 -10.29 -6.24 14.65
CA GLY A 158 -10.58 -7.26 15.66
C GLY A 158 -12.06 -7.65 15.62
N ASN A 159 -12.57 -8.35 16.64
CA ASN A 159 -13.83 -9.10 16.59
C ASN A 159 -15.14 -8.25 16.59
N ARG A 160 -15.18 -7.05 16.00
CA ARG A 160 -16.32 -6.12 16.10
C ARG A 160 -16.43 -5.10 14.96
N GLU A 161 -17.63 -4.54 14.86
CA GLU A 161 -18.08 -3.42 14.00
C GLU A 161 -17.33 -2.09 14.17
N PRO A 162 -16.54 -1.64 13.17
CA PRO A 162 -16.74 -0.28 12.61
C PRO A 162 -17.10 -0.27 11.11
N ILE A 163 -18.15 0.48 10.74
CA ILE A 163 -18.60 0.69 9.35
C ILE A 163 -18.67 2.19 9.04
N ALA A 164 -18.38 2.62 7.81
CA ALA A 164 -18.85 3.89 7.26
C ALA A 164 -19.08 3.80 5.73
N ILE A 165 -20.31 4.05 5.28
CA ILE A 165 -20.75 3.94 3.88
C ILE A 165 -21.22 5.30 3.36
N ARG A 166 -20.85 5.69 2.13
CA ARG A 166 -21.67 6.52 1.23
C ARG A 166 -21.35 6.27 -0.25
N ARG A 167 -22.39 5.89 -0.99
CA ARG A 167 -22.61 6.16 -2.43
C ARG A 167 -24.08 6.54 -2.53
N ASP A 168 -24.40 7.72 -3.06
CA ASP A 168 -25.75 8.26 -2.98
C ASP A 168 -26.65 7.70 -4.11
N ASP A 169 -27.81 7.15 -3.74
CA ASP A 169 -28.90 6.77 -4.66
C ASP A 169 -30.25 6.82 -3.90
N PRO A 170 -31.32 7.46 -4.41
CA PRO A 170 -32.48 7.86 -3.61
C PRO A 170 -33.57 6.77 -3.52
N GLY A 171 -33.24 5.61 -2.95
CA GLY A 171 -34.07 4.40 -3.06
C GLY A 171 -34.46 3.62 -1.80
N LEU A 172 -33.93 3.92 -0.61
CA LEU A 172 -34.19 3.12 0.61
C LEU A 172 -34.53 3.97 1.83
N THR A 173 -35.72 4.58 1.81
CA THR A 173 -36.41 4.99 3.02
C THR A 173 -37.09 3.76 3.64
N LEU A 174 -36.57 3.24 4.75
CA LEU A 174 -37.36 2.40 5.65
C LEU A 174 -37.76 3.23 6.87
N GLN A 175 -39.07 3.39 7.01
CA GLN A 175 -39.72 4.30 7.94
C GLN A 175 -39.55 3.82 9.39
N SER A 176 -39.32 4.79 10.29
CA SER A 176 -39.83 4.72 11.65
C SER A 176 -40.47 6.05 11.99
N ASP A 177 -41.63 6.32 11.37
CA ASP A 177 -42.41 7.53 11.64
C ASP A 177 -42.91 7.54 13.09
N ARG A 178 -42.52 8.56 13.84
CA ARG A 178 -43.48 9.50 14.44
C ARG A 178 -42.80 10.78 14.93
N ASN A 179 -43.26 11.90 14.36
CA ASN A 179 -42.87 13.28 14.67
C ASN A 179 -42.84 13.60 16.17
N VAL A 180 -41.80 14.32 16.61
CA VAL A 180 -41.89 15.74 17.02
C VAL A 180 -40.54 16.43 16.68
N GLU A 181 -40.59 17.54 15.93
CA GLU A 181 -39.47 18.51 15.77
C GLU A 181 -39.72 19.69 16.75
N PRO A 182 -38.71 20.53 17.14
CA PRO A 182 -37.65 21.01 16.25
C PRO A 182 -36.19 20.89 16.74
N SER A 183 -35.30 20.97 15.75
CA SER A 183 -33.86 21.28 15.77
C SER A 183 -33.44 22.38 16.79
N PRO A 184 -32.15 22.50 17.21
CA PRO A 184 -30.95 22.02 16.51
C PRO A 184 -29.86 21.31 17.36
N SER A 185 -28.88 20.72 16.67
CA SER A 185 -27.57 20.29 17.20
C SER A 185 -27.58 19.28 18.36
N ALA A 186 -27.67 17.99 18.02
CA ALA A 186 -27.18 16.89 18.86
C ALA A 186 -26.16 16.06 18.06
N ASN A 187 -24.92 15.87 18.52
CA ASN A 187 -24.53 15.06 19.68
C ASN A 187 -25.11 13.65 19.59
N ILE A 188 -24.28 12.73 19.07
CA ILE A 188 -24.54 11.28 19.13
C ILE A 188 -24.52 10.90 20.61
N SER A 189 -25.64 10.36 21.10
CA SER A 189 -25.78 9.87 22.48
C SER A 189 -26.48 8.51 22.50
N GLY A 190 -26.10 7.63 23.43
CA GLY A 190 -26.89 6.45 23.79
C GLY A 190 -26.24 5.09 23.59
N VAL A 191 -25.23 4.73 24.38
CA VAL A 191 -24.99 3.35 24.89
C VAL A 191 -24.27 3.45 26.25
N PRO A 192 -24.45 2.48 27.18
CA PRO A 192 -24.61 2.81 28.59
C PRO A 192 -23.33 2.83 29.41
N GLU A 193 -23.38 3.59 30.49
CA GLU A 193 -22.37 3.63 31.55
C GLU A 193 -22.44 2.36 32.40
N LEU A 194 -21.30 1.70 32.61
CA LEU A 194 -21.16 0.50 33.43
C LEU A 194 -19.96 0.69 34.36
N ASP A 195 -20.28 1.10 35.58
CA ASP A 195 -19.34 1.43 36.63
C ASP A 195 -18.88 0.15 37.36
N SER A 196 -17.58 -0.02 37.60
CA SER A 196 -17.05 -0.80 38.74
C SER A 196 -15.53 -0.68 38.90
N LYS A 197 -15.12 -0.30 40.12
CA LYS A 197 -13.71 -0.23 40.54
C LYS A 197 -13.20 -1.59 41.01
N SER A 198 -11.94 -1.88 40.74
CA SER A 198 -11.06 -2.53 41.72
C SER A 198 -9.58 -2.12 41.50
N LYS A 199 -8.83 -2.02 42.60
CA LYS A 199 -7.39 -1.67 42.60
C LYS A 199 -6.53 -2.91 42.32
N GLY A 200 -5.44 -2.73 41.57
CA GLY A 200 -4.32 -3.66 41.43
C GLY A 200 -3.12 -2.91 40.86
N GLU A 201 -1.94 -3.08 41.44
CA GLU A 201 -0.82 -2.14 41.33
C GLU A 201 0.40 -2.74 40.59
N LEU A 202 0.69 -2.20 39.39
CA LEU A 202 2.00 -2.18 38.69
C LEU A 202 2.62 -3.57 38.27
N PRO A 203 3.51 -3.66 37.25
CA PRO A 203 4.72 -2.84 37.04
C PRO A 203 4.70 -1.88 35.85
N VAL A 204 5.49 -0.83 36.03
CA VAL A 204 5.92 0.16 35.03
C VAL A 204 6.83 -0.49 33.97
N HIS A 205 6.58 -0.22 32.69
CA HIS A 205 7.62 -0.29 31.66
C HIS A 205 7.82 1.09 31.03
N THR A 206 8.91 1.73 31.43
CA THR A 206 9.40 3.01 30.92
C THR A 206 9.80 2.90 29.46
N LEU A 207 9.30 3.79 28.62
CA LEU A 207 9.90 4.10 27.30
C LEU A 207 9.92 5.63 27.11
N ASP A 208 10.69 6.28 27.99
CA ASP A 208 11.29 7.57 27.67
C ASP A 208 12.51 7.36 26.80
N GLY A 209 12.72 8.27 25.83
CA GLY A 209 13.96 8.40 25.07
C GLY A 209 14.16 7.40 23.94
N PHE A 210 13.92 7.84 22.71
CA PHE A 210 14.90 7.92 21.61
C PHE A 210 14.19 8.35 20.32
N ASP A 211 13.71 9.60 20.28
CA ASP A 211 13.22 10.23 19.04
C ASP A 211 14.05 11.48 18.74
N SER A 212 15.27 11.24 18.23
CA SER A 212 16.18 12.24 17.68
C SER A 212 17.25 11.53 16.85
N ASN A 213 16.85 11.02 15.69
CA ASN A 213 17.77 10.97 14.56
C ASN A 213 17.01 11.41 13.31
N ASP A 214 16.90 12.73 13.17
CA ASP A 214 16.46 13.39 11.94
C ASP A 214 17.61 13.26 10.93
N SER A 215 17.75 12.05 10.37
CA SER A 215 18.75 11.75 9.33
C SER A 215 18.36 12.46 8.05
N ALA A 216 18.77 13.73 7.98
CA ALA A 216 18.89 14.50 6.75
C ALA A 216 19.94 13.83 5.86
N GLU A 217 19.50 12.82 5.11
CA GLU A 217 20.28 12.19 4.04
C GLU A 217 20.53 13.23 2.94
N SER A 218 21.68 13.89 3.09
CA SER A 218 22.49 14.60 2.10
C SER A 218 21.85 14.87 0.74
N GLU A 219 21.70 16.15 0.41
CA GLU A 219 21.71 16.57 -0.99
C GLU A 219 23.10 16.22 -1.58
N ASP A 220 23.12 15.42 -2.64
CA ASP A 220 24.34 15.12 -3.40
C ASP A 220 24.91 16.44 -3.94
N SER A 221 25.98 16.93 -3.30
CA SER A 221 26.73 18.08 -3.75
C SER A 221 27.61 17.65 -4.93
N ASP A 222 27.02 17.63 -6.12
CA ASP A 222 27.73 17.52 -7.40
C ASP A 222 28.67 18.75 -7.56
N LYS A 223 29.85 18.66 -6.94
CA LYS A 223 30.99 19.54 -7.24
C LYS A 223 31.63 19.11 -8.55
N SER A 224 30.89 19.26 -9.64
CA SER A 224 31.49 19.43 -10.96
C SER A 224 31.81 20.90 -11.16
N GLU A 225 33.10 21.25 -11.22
CA GLU A 225 33.55 22.58 -11.63
C GLU A 225 33.27 22.76 -13.13
N ASP A 226 32.08 23.27 -13.45
CA ASP A 226 31.66 23.62 -14.81
C ASP A 226 32.36 24.91 -15.26
N LEU A 227 33.67 24.80 -15.53
CA LEU A 227 34.46 25.88 -16.10
C LEU A 227 34.05 26.08 -17.57
N PRO A 228 33.67 27.29 -17.99
CA PRO A 228 33.27 27.55 -19.36
C PRO A 228 34.45 27.30 -20.32
N PRO A 229 34.22 26.75 -21.52
CA PRO A 229 35.28 26.46 -22.47
C PRO A 229 36.00 27.74 -22.91
N PRO A 230 37.32 27.69 -23.15
CA PRO A 230 38.08 28.87 -23.54
C PRO A 230 37.64 29.36 -24.92
N TYR A 231 37.18 30.62 -24.98
CA TYR A 231 36.97 31.31 -26.24
C TYR A 231 38.31 31.47 -26.97
N LYS A 232 38.35 31.02 -28.22
CA LYS A 232 39.47 31.36 -29.12
C LYS A 232 39.31 32.82 -29.55
N VAL A 233 40.35 33.60 -29.30
CA VAL A 233 40.61 34.91 -29.93
C VAL A 233 41.48 34.65 -31.17
#